data_AF-A0A2V5KSA9-F1
#
_entry.id   AF-A0A2V5KSA9-F1
#
_cell.length_a   1.000
_cell.length_b   1.000
_cell.length_c   1.000
_cell.angle_alpha   90.00
_cell.angle_beta   90.00
_cell.angle_gamma   90.00
#
_symmetry.space_group_name_H-M   'P 1'
#
loop_
_entity.id
_entity.type
_entity.pdbx_description
1 polymer ?
#
loop_
_entity_poly.entity_id
_entity_poly.type
_entity_poly.pdbx_seq_one_letter_code
_entity_poly.pdbx_strand_id
1 'polypeptide(L)' 'SVGTRLRTMQKQVRSTQSPSADQIRGLISAIDKAAKRGIIHQNAANRRKARLKKALAAAK' A
#
# COMPACT_ATOMS: atom_id res chain seq x y z
N SER A 1 -3.37 14.15 7.51
CA SER A 1 -2.23 13.46 8.14
C SER A 1 -1.72 12.31 7.25
N VAL A 2 -0.50 11.80 7.48
CA VAL A 2 0.10 10.71 6.69
C VAL A 2 -0.77 9.45 6.71
N GLY A 3 -1.40 9.14 7.85
CA GLY A 3 -2.31 8.00 7.99
C GLY A 3 -3.55 8.10 7.09
N THR A 4 -4.16 9.29 6.99
CA THR A 4 -5.31 9.53 6.10
C THR A 4 -4.91 9.38 4.64
N ARG A 5 -3.77 9.95 4.22
CA ARG A 5 -3.28 9.82 2.84
C ARG A 5 -3.05 8.35 2.45
N LEU A 6 -2.47 7.55 3.35
CA LEU A 6 -2.29 6.12 3.12
C LEU A 6 -3.62 5.36 2.95
N ARG A 7 -4.63 5.71 3.75
CA ARG A 7 -5.98 5.12 3.62
C ARG A 7 -6.60 5.48 2.27
N THR A 8 -6.49 6.73 1.84
CA THR A 8 -6.99 7.18 0.53
C THR A 8 -6.30 6.45 -0.62
N MET A 9 -4.97 6.38 -0.61
CA MET A 9 -4.21 5.65 -1.63
C MET A 9 -4.57 4.15 -1.67
N GLN A 10 -4.78 3.52 -0.50
CA GLN A 10 -5.26 2.13 -0.44
C GLN A 10 -6.66 1.95 -1.02
N LYS A 11 -7.56 2.90 -0.75
CA LYS A 11 -8.93 2.86 -1.31
C LYS A 11 -8.89 2.99 -2.82
N GLN A 12 -8.10 3.92 -3.35
CA GLN A 12 -7.94 4.13 -4.79
C GLN A 12 -7.43 2.86 -5.48
N VAL A 13 -6.33 2.26 -5.00
CA VAL A 13 -5.79 1.02 -5.59
C VAL A 13 -6.78 -0.15 -5.54
N ARG A 14 -7.66 -0.21 -4.53
CA ARG A 14 -8.70 -1.25 -4.43
C ARG A 14 -9.93 -1.00 -5.29
N SER A 15 -10.28 0.26 -5.50
CA SER A 15 -11.43 0.66 -6.32
C SER A 15 -11.11 0.65 -7.81
N THR A 16 -9.83 0.75 -8.17
CA THR A 16 -9.39 0.55 -9.55
C THR A 16 -9.44 -0.94 -9.90
N GLN A 17 -10.14 -1.28 -10.98
CA GLN A 17 -10.30 -2.66 -11.45
C GLN A 17 -8.96 -3.28 -11.87
N SER A 18 -8.10 -2.47 -12.51
CA SER A 18 -6.74 -2.83 -12.91
C SER A 18 -5.74 -1.76 -12.45
N PRO A 19 -5.31 -1.78 -11.18
CA PRO A 19 -4.34 -0.82 -10.68
C PRO A 19 -2.98 -1.05 -11.36
N SER A 20 -2.32 0.03 -11.77
CA SER A 20 -1.02 -0.11 -12.43
C SER A 20 0.04 -0.65 -11.45
N ALA A 21 1.00 -1.41 -11.98
CA ALA A 21 2.09 -1.95 -11.17
C ALA A 21 2.85 -0.84 -10.41
N ASP A 22 2.98 0.34 -11.00
CA ASP A 22 3.65 1.49 -10.39
C ASP A 22 2.84 2.13 -9.27
N GLN A 23 1.51 2.18 -9.39
CA GLN A 23 0.64 2.61 -8.30
C GLN A 23 0.78 1.68 -7.09
N ILE A 24 0.84 0.36 -7.32
CA ILE A 24 1.04 -0.63 -6.26
C ILE A 24 2.43 -0.47 -5.62
N ARG A 25 3.50 -0.32 -6.41
CA ARG A 25 4.88 -0.09 -5.92
C ARG A 25 5.00 1.21 -5.13
N GLY A 26 4.35 2.28 -5.60
CA GLY A 26 4.29 3.57 -4.91
C GLY A 26 3.59 3.47 -3.55
N LEU A 27 2.48 2.72 -3.48
CA LEU A 27 1.77 2.47 -2.23
C LEU A 27 2.59 1.62 -1.25
N ILE A 28 3.29 0.58 -1.73
CA ILE A 28 4.22 -0.22 -0.90
C ILE A 28 5.29 0.69 -0.28
N SER A 29 5.89 1.56 -1.10
CA SER A 29 6.92 2.50 -0.65
C SER A 29 6.39 3.48 0.40
N ALA A 30 5.16 3.98 0.24
CA ALA A 30 4.52 4.87 1.19
C ALA A 30 4.23 4.16 2.54
N ILE A 31 3.83 2.89 2.49
CA ILE A 31 3.62 2.05 3.68
C ILE A 31 4.95 1.89 4.44
N ASP A 32 6.03 1.56 3.74
CA ASP A 32 7.35 1.38 4.38
C ASP A 32 7.88 2.68 4.99
N LYS A 33 7.71 3.82 4.30
CA LYS A 33 8.07 5.13 4.86
C LYS A 33 7.27 5.46 6.11
N ALA A 34 5.98 5.13 6.15
CA ALA A 34 5.16 5.37 7.33
C ALA A 34 5.51 4.43 8.50
N ALA A 35 5.90 3.19 8.21
CA ALA A 35 6.37 2.24 9.22
C ALA A 35 7.70 2.72 9.82
N LYS A 36 8.64 3.15 8.97
CA LYS A 36 9.92 3.73 9.41
C LYS A 36 9.73 4.96 10.29
N ARG A 37 8.69 5.77 10.03
CA ARG A 37 8.35 6.95 10.83
C ARG A 37 7.52 6.65 12.09
N GLY A 38 7.23 5.38 12.40
CA GLY A 38 6.41 4.98 13.56
C GLY A 38 4.91 5.32 13.43
N ILE A 39 4.47 5.81 12.27
CA ILE A 39 3.07 6.22 12.02
C ILE A 39 2.16 4.98 11.89
N ILE A 40 2.71 3.86 11.41
CA ILE A 40 2.05 2.57 11.40
C ILE A 40 2.98 1.52 12.02
N HIS A 41 2.40 0.56 12.73
CA HIS A 41 3.17 -0.54 13.29
C HIS A 41 3.79 -1.43 12.19
N GLN A 42 5.00 -1.94 12.42
CA GLN A 42 5.74 -2.78 11.47
C GLN A 42 4.92 -4.00 11.01
N ASN A 43 4.30 -4.72 11.96
CA ASN A 43 3.40 -5.84 11.63
C ASN A 43 2.19 -5.41 10.78
N ALA A 44 1.62 -4.22 11.02
CA ALA A 44 0.53 -3.72 10.21
C ALA A 44 0.99 -3.37 8.78
N ALA A 45 2.20 -2.82 8.63
CA ALA A 45 2.84 -2.58 7.34
C ALA A 45 3.08 -3.90 6.60
N ASN A 46 3.63 -4.92 7.26
CA ASN A 46 3.89 -6.24 6.68
C ASN A 46 2.61 -6.91 6.18
N ARG A 47 1.54 -6.92 6.97
CA ARG A 47 0.23 -7.44 6.54
C ARG A 47 -0.36 -6.68 5.34
N ARG A 48 -0.12 -5.37 5.25
CA ARG A 48 -0.58 -4.55 4.11
C ARG A 48 0.24 -4.85 2.85
N LYS A 49 1.57 -4.95 2.96
CA LYS A 49 2.46 -5.32 1.86
C LYS A 49 2.16 -6.71 1.31
N ALA A 50 1.93 -7.70 2.17
CA ALA A 50 1.61 -9.06 1.74
C ALA A 50 0.36 -9.10 0.83
N ARG A 51 -0.67 -8.32 1.18
CA ARG A 51 -1.89 -8.19 0.35
C ARG A 51 -1.63 -7.49 -0.98
N LEU A 52 -0.82 -6.43 -0.99
CA LEU A 52 -0.47 -5.69 -2.21
C LEU A 52 0.41 -6.51 -3.16
N LYS A 53 1.32 -7.33 -2.63
CA LYS A 53 2.13 -8.24 -3.44
C LYS A 53 1.27 -9.28 -4.17
N LYS A 54 0.22 -9.81 -3.52
CA LYS A 54 -0.75 -10.70 -4.18
C LYS A 54 -1.47 -9.98 -5.33
N ALA A 55 -1.92 -8.75 -5.10
CA ALA A 55 -2.55 -7.94 -6.15
C ALA A 55 -1.59 -7.63 -7.32
N LEU A 56 -0.32 -7.35 -7.04
CA LEU A 56 0.71 -7.12 -8.06
C LEU A 56 0.96 -8.37 -8.92
N ALA A 57 0.94 -9.56 -8.30
CA ALA A 57 1.09 -10.82 -9.01
C ALA A 57 -0.12 -11.13 -9.91
N ALA A 58 -1.33 -10.74 -9.51
CA ALA A 58 -2.54 -10.89 -10.31
C ALA A 58 -2.69 -9.83 -11.42
N ALA A 59 -2.00 -8.70 -11.29
CA ALA A 59 -2.00 -7.61 -12.28
C ALA A 59 -0.87 -7.76 -13.34
N LYS A 60 -0.17 -8.89 -13.34
CA LYS A 60 0.93 -9.21 -14.26
C LYS A 60 0.40 -10.12 -15.36
#